data_AF-A0A4U5W7C2-F1
#
_entry.id   AF-A0A4U5W7C2-F1
#
_cell.length_a   1.000
_cell.length_b   1.000
_cell.length_c   1.000
_cell.angle_alpha   90.00
_cell.angle_beta   90.00
_cell.angle_gamma   90.00
#
_symmetry.space_group_name_H-M   'P 1'
#
loop_
_entity.id
_entity.type
_entity.pdbx_description
1 polymer ?
#
loop_
_entity_poly.entity_id
_entity_poly.type
_entity_poly.pdbx_seq_one_letter_code
_entity_poly.pdbx_strand_id
1 'polypeptide(L)' 'MFTQTPIYDRLVTERGDIPTQVRAEAERIQRELGRIMAAPLSAGLPAQQSLPPAPRGFLPFGTL' A
#
# COMPACT_ATOMS: atom_id res chain seq x y z
N MET A 1 34.81 -10.05 27.44
CA MET A 1 34.15 -11.33 27.11
C MET A 1 32.67 -11.13 27.39
N PHE A 2 31.83 -10.94 26.37
CA PHE A 2 30.38 -10.95 26.56
C PHE A 2 29.99 -12.40 26.84
N THR A 3 29.83 -12.75 28.12
CA THR A 3 29.15 -13.98 28.53
C THR A 3 27.81 -13.96 27.81
N GLN A 4 27.60 -14.87 26.86
CA GLN A 4 26.28 -15.05 26.26
C GLN A 4 25.27 -15.09 27.41
N THR A 5 24.37 -14.11 27.47
CA THR A 5 23.44 -14.00 28.58
C THR A 5 22.61 -15.29 28.56
N PRO A 6 22.82 -16.24 29.49
CA PRO A 6 22.41 -17.65 29.30
C PRO A 6 20.91 -17.84 29.13
N ILE A 7 20.15 -16.81 29.50
CA ILE A 7 18.70 -16.73 29.39
C ILE A 7 18.26 -16.68 27.94
N TYR A 8 18.93 -15.96 27.04
CA TYR A 8 18.42 -15.76 25.69
C TYR A 8 18.43 -17.04 24.86
N ASP A 9 19.54 -17.77 24.80
CA ASP A 9 19.64 -19.03 24.05
C ASP A 9 18.69 -20.10 24.59
N ARG A 10 18.53 -20.16 25.93
CA ARG A 10 17.56 -21.06 26.56
C ARG A 10 16.13 -20.69 26.18
N LEU A 11 15.76 -19.41 26.23
CA LEU A 11 14.42 -18.96 25.84
C LEU A 11 14.13 -19.27 24.37
N VAL A 12 15.11 -19.09 23.49
CA VAL A 12 14.97 -19.44 22.07
C VAL A 12 14.76 -20.94 21.90
N THR A 13 15.47 -21.77 22.66
CA THR A 13 15.33 -23.23 22.62
C THR A 13 13.95 -23.69 23.13
N GLU A 14 13.48 -23.10 24.24
CA GLU A 14 12.23 -23.51 24.89
C GLU A 14 10.97 -22.91 24.24
N ARG A 15 11.08 -21.71 23.66
CA ARG A 15 9.93 -20.93 23.17
C ARG A 15 10.03 -20.56 21.69
N GLY A 16 11.14 -20.89 21.03
CA GLY A 16 11.45 -20.43 19.70
C GLY A 16 12.06 -19.03 19.68
N ASP A 17 12.60 -18.63 18.52
CA ASP A 17 13.21 -17.32 18.32
C ASP A 17 12.15 -16.22 18.13
N ILE A 18 11.43 -15.92 19.22
CA ILE A 18 10.40 -14.88 19.27
C ILE A 18 10.97 -13.50 18.88
N PRO A 19 12.16 -13.06 19.36
CA PRO A 19 12.72 -11.77 18.97
C PRO A 19 12.93 -11.63 17.46
N THR A 20 13.45 -12.65 16.78
CA THR A 20 13.61 -12.62 15.31
C THR A 20 12.26 -12.59 14.60
N GLN A 21 11.28 -13.37 15.06
CA GLN A 21 9.93 -13.36 14.49
C GLN A 21 9.26 -12.00 14.61
N VAL A 22 9.32 -11.37 15.78
CA VAL A 22 8.75 -10.04 16.01
C VAL A 22 9.43 -8.98 15.13
N ARG A 23 10.76 -9.07 14.95
CA ARG A 23 11.48 -8.17 14.04
C ARG A 23 11.00 -8.34 12.60
N ALA A 24 10.89 -9.57 12.11
CA ALA A 24 10.42 -9.84 10.76
C ALA A 24 9.00 -9.29 10.52
N GLU A 25 8.11 -9.45 11.50
CA GLU A 25 6.74 -8.96 11.42
C GLU A 25 6.66 -7.44 11.51
N ALA A 26 7.44 -6.81 12.39
CA ALA A 26 7.54 -5.37 12.48
C ALA A 26 8.02 -4.75 11.16
N GLU A 27 9.04 -5.33 10.52
CA GLU A 27 9.50 -4.90 9.21
C GLU A 27 8.46 -5.11 8.11
N ARG A 28 7.69 -6.20 8.17
CA ARG A 28 6.58 -6.45 7.24
C ARG A 28 5.52 -5.36 7.35
N ILE A 29 5.07 -5.07 8.57
CA ILE A 29 4.08 -4.02 8.87
C ILE A 29 4.61 -2.65 8.45
N GLN A 30 5.88 -2.34 8.73
CA GLN A 30 6.48 -1.06 8.36
C GLN A 30 6.48 -0.86 6.83
N ARG A 31 6.83 -1.89 6.06
CA ARG A 31 6.77 -1.83 4.59
C ARG A 31 5.35 -1.67 4.08
N GLU A 32 4.39 -2.38 4.67
CA GLU A 32 2.97 -2.30 4.32
C GLU A 32 2.41 -0.90 4.58
N LEU A 33 2.66 -0.36 5.77
CA LEU A 33 2.31 1.01 6.12
C LEU A 33 2.93 2.02 5.16
N GLY A 34 4.22 1.86 4.84
CA GLY A 34 4.89 2.72 3.86
C GLY A 34 4.21 2.72 2.50
N ARG A 35 3.73 1.55 2.02
CA ARG A 35 2.97 1.46 0.76
C ARG A 35 1.62 2.16 0.83
N ILE A 36 0.90 2.00 1.94
CA ILE A 36 -0.40 2.66 2.15
C ILE A 36 -0.22 4.18 2.19
N MET A 37 0.80 4.67 2.90
CA MET A 37 1.08 6.10 2.99
C MET A 37 1.62 6.70 1.69
N ALA A 38 2.36 5.92 0.90
CA ALA A 38 2.86 6.34 -0.41
C ALA A 38 1.83 6.20 -1.53
N ALA A 39 0.70 5.52 -1.30
CA ALA A 39 -0.35 5.40 -2.28
C ALA A 39 -0.96 6.79 -2.53
N PRO A 40 -1.01 7.27 -3.80
CA PRO A 40 -1.71 8.50 -4.10
C PRO A 40 -3.18 8.31 -3.72
N LEU A 41 -3.76 9.33 -3.07
CA LEU A 41 -5.19 9.43 -2.82
C LEU A 41 -5.94 9.58 -4.16
N SER A 42 -6.00 8.54 -4.97
CA SER A 42 -6.97 8.45 -6.07
C SER A 42 -8.33 8.06 -5.50
N ALA A 43 -8.78 8.83 -4.50
CA ALA A 43 -10.16 8.82 -4.04
C ALA A 43 -10.91 9.91 -4.82
N GLY A 44 -11.48 9.51 -5.96
CA GLY A 44 -12.59 10.24 -6.56
C GLY A 44 -12.22 11.45 -7.41
N LEU A 45 -11.76 11.21 -8.63
CA LEU A 45 -12.38 11.89 -9.76
C LEU A 45 -12.94 10.79 -10.65
N PRO A 46 -14.26 10.74 -10.92
CA PRO A 46 -14.71 9.94 -12.04
C PRO A 46 -13.90 10.43 -13.24
N ALA A 47 -13.23 9.52 -13.94
CA ALA A 47 -12.62 9.83 -15.22
C ALA A 47 -13.64 10.67 -15.97
N GLN A 48 -13.31 11.95 -16.20
CA GLN A 48 -14.19 12.90 -16.86
C GLN A 48 -14.72 12.15 -18.08
N GLN A 49 -16.03 11.86 -18.04
CA GLN A 49 -16.69 11.08 -19.06
C GLN A 49 -16.26 11.72 -20.38
N SER A 50 -15.45 10.99 -21.15
CA SER A 50 -15.14 11.39 -22.51
C SER A 50 -16.48 11.35 -23.22
N LEU A 51 -17.14 12.51 -23.26
CA LEU A 51 -18.40 12.70 -23.94
C LEU A 51 -18.18 12.15 -25.35
N PRO A 52 -19.00 11.21 -25.84
CA PRO A 52 -18.80 10.69 -27.19
C PRO A 52 -18.77 11.87 -28.16
N PRO A 53 -17.84 11.90 -29.13
CA PRO A 53 -17.76 13.00 -30.08
C PRO A 53 -19.12 13.16 -30.74
N ALA A 54 -19.65 14.39 -30.71
CA ALA A 54 -20.92 14.70 -31.35
C ALA A 54 -20.89 14.19 -32.80
N PRO A 55 -21.95 13.51 -33.28
CA PRO A 55 -21.99 13.05 -34.66
C PRO A 55 -21.85 14.28 -35.58
N ARG A 56 -20.88 14.22 -36.48
CA ARG A 56 -20.61 15.21 -37.53
C ARG A 56 -21.79 15.28 -38.52
N GLY A 57 -22.90 15.85 -38.10
CA GLY A 57 -24.11 15.94 -38.90
C GLY A 57 -25.22 16.83 -38.38
N PHE A 58 -25.12 17.40 -37.17
CA PHE A 58 -26.14 18.35 -36.70
C PHE A 58 -25.82 19.76 -37.21
N LEU A 59 -26.29 20.09 -38.41
CA LEU A 59 -26.40 21.47 -38.86
C LEU A 59 -27.57 22.11 -38.09
N PRO A 60 -27.37 23.21 -37.34
CA PRO A 60 -28.48 23.96 -36.79
C PRO A 60 -29.28 24.55 -37.96
N PHE A 61 -30.51 24.07 -38.17
CA PHE A 61 -31.46 24.74 -39.05
C PHE A 61 -31.75 26.12 -38.45
N GLY A 62 -31.39 27.18 -39.18
CA GLY A 62 -31.79 28.53 -38.81
C GLY A 62 -30.85 29.60 -39.34
N THR A 63 -30.89 29.87 -40.64
CA THR A 63 -30.56 31.20 -41.17
C THR A 63 -31.49 31.49 -42.34
N LEU A 64 -32.26 32.58 -42.19
CA LEU A 64 -33.24 33.23 -43.08
C LEU A 64 -34.67 32.68 -43.03
#